data_AF-A0A971MEZ5-F1
#
_entry.id   AF-A0A971MEZ5-F1
#
_cell.length_a   1.000
_cell.length_b   1.000
_cell.length_c   1.000
_cell.angle_alpha   90.00
_cell.angle_beta   90.00
_cell.angle_gamma   90.00
#
_symmetry.space_group_name_H-M   'P 1'
#
loop_
_entity.id
_entity.type
_entity.pdbx_description
1 polymer ?
#
loop_
_entity_poly.entity_id
_entity_poly.type
_entity_poly.pdbx_seq_one_letter_code
_entity_poly.pdbx_strand_id
1 'polypeptide(L)'
;MTQSDGTIAQAVGGHQDTAVAANMSIILAPLIRARNPIIIDQVTTVCTPGQGVDVICTDYGIAVNPLRQDLIKRFDEAGLETKTIEELKNIAESIVGKAEKIKFSDQPVAYVQYRDGSIIDVIYKEATE
;
A
#
# COMPACT_ATOMS: atom_id res chain seq x y z
N MET A 1 2.77 -4.54 11.30
CA MET A 1 1.62 -3.98 10.60
C MET A 1 0.44 -4.94 10.68
N THR A 2 -0.75 -4.40 10.46
CA THR A 2 -2.04 -5.09 10.54
C THR A 2 -2.27 -6.02 9.34
N GLN A 3 -3.08 -7.05 9.54
CA GLN A 3 -3.64 -7.89 8.48
C GLN A 3 -4.93 -7.27 7.91
N SER A 4 -5.54 -7.92 6.92
CA SER A 4 -6.81 -7.48 6.32
C SER A 4 -7.99 -7.47 7.30
N ASP A 5 -7.86 -8.08 8.47
CA ASP A 5 -8.84 -8.07 9.58
C ASP A 5 -8.53 -7.01 10.65
N GLY A 6 -7.43 -6.25 10.51
CA GLY A 6 -7.01 -5.23 11.47
C GLY A 6 -6.11 -5.76 12.60
N THR A 7 -5.88 -7.06 12.69
CA THR A 7 -5.01 -7.66 13.72
C THR A 7 -3.55 -7.29 13.47
N ILE A 8 -2.86 -6.77 14.49
CA ILE A 8 -1.40 -6.51 14.42
C ILE A 8 -0.66 -7.85 14.39
N ALA A 9 -0.03 -8.19 13.25
CA ALA A 9 0.60 -9.51 13.07
C ALA A 9 1.96 -9.47 12.35
N GLN A 10 2.48 -8.30 12.01
CA GLN A 10 3.74 -8.14 11.27
C GLN A 10 4.62 -7.04 11.89
N ALA A 11 5.86 -6.91 11.45
CA ALA A 11 6.73 -5.78 11.78
C ALA A 11 6.69 -4.70 10.67
N VAL A 12 7.05 -3.45 10.99
CA VAL A 12 7.34 -2.42 9.97
C VAL A 12 8.76 -2.61 9.43
N GLY A 13 9.72 -2.91 10.32
CA GLY A 13 11.14 -3.01 9.97
C GLY A 13 11.67 -1.70 9.37
N GLY A 14 12.70 -1.80 8.53
CA GLY A 14 13.27 -0.66 7.80
C GLY A 14 12.49 -0.27 6.53
N HIS A 15 11.24 -0.71 6.37
CA HIS A 15 10.47 -0.50 5.14
C HIS A 15 10.33 0.98 4.79
N GLN A 16 9.93 1.79 5.78
CA GLN A 16 9.80 3.24 5.64
C GLN A 16 11.14 3.97 5.43
N ASP A 17 12.22 3.44 6.00
CA ASP A 17 13.55 4.04 5.91
C ASP A 17 14.15 3.85 4.52
N THR A 18 14.14 2.62 4.01
CA THR A 18 14.71 2.32 2.70
C THR A 18 13.85 2.86 1.57
N ALA A 19 12.52 2.88 1.73
CA ALA A 19 11.61 3.44 0.73
C ALA A 19 11.95 4.91 0.41
N VAL A 20 12.22 5.73 1.43
CA VAL A 20 12.55 7.15 1.24
C VAL A 20 14.02 7.39 0.91
N ALA A 21 14.93 6.54 1.38
CA ALA A 21 16.36 6.71 1.12
C ALA A 21 16.81 6.21 -0.26
N ALA A 22 16.04 5.31 -0.89
CA ALA A 22 16.37 4.76 -2.19
C ALA A 22 16.22 5.78 -3.32
N ASN A 23 17.05 5.68 -4.35
CA ASN A 23 16.85 6.43 -5.60
C ASN A 23 15.57 6.01 -6.34
N MET A 24 15.16 4.75 -6.15
CA MET A 24 13.94 4.18 -6.67
C MET A 24 13.44 3.08 -5.72
N SER A 25 12.26 3.24 -5.15
CA SER A 25 11.59 2.25 -4.31
C SER A 25 10.52 1.48 -5.08
N ILE A 26 10.55 0.15 -4.98
CA ILE A 26 9.61 -0.72 -5.69
C ILE A 26 8.90 -1.63 -4.69
N ILE A 27 7.57 -1.64 -4.73
CA ILE A 27 6.74 -2.62 -4.03
C ILE A 27 6.40 -3.76 -4.99
N LEU A 28 6.77 -4.97 -4.60
CA LEU A 28 6.44 -6.20 -5.32
C LEU A 28 5.37 -6.95 -4.54
N ALA A 29 4.20 -7.14 -5.14
CA ALA A 29 3.10 -7.89 -4.53
C ALA A 29 2.21 -8.52 -5.61
N PRO A 30 1.63 -9.71 -5.38
CA PRO A 30 0.54 -10.16 -6.22
C PRO A 30 -0.63 -9.16 -6.11
N LEU A 31 -1.41 -8.98 -7.18
CA LEU A 31 -2.54 -8.07 -7.15
C LEU A 31 -3.65 -8.56 -6.20
N ILE A 32 -3.77 -9.89 -6.08
CA ILE A 32 -4.77 -10.57 -5.27
C ILE A 32 -4.08 -11.61 -4.40
N ARG A 33 -4.48 -11.70 -3.13
CA ARG A 33 -4.07 -12.77 -2.22
C ARG A 33 -5.31 -13.50 -1.70
N ALA A 34 -5.46 -14.76 -2.10
CA ALA A 34 -6.66 -15.56 -1.84
C ALA A 34 -7.93 -14.86 -2.36
N ARG A 35 -8.73 -14.26 -1.47
CA ARG A 35 -9.96 -13.53 -1.81
C ARG A 35 -9.86 -12.03 -1.59
N ASN A 36 -8.66 -11.52 -1.29
CA ASN A 36 -8.47 -10.12 -0.92
C ASN A 36 -7.72 -9.36 -2.03
N PRO A 37 -8.25 -8.20 -2.48
CA PRO A 37 -7.47 -7.29 -3.31
C PRO A 37 -6.36 -6.64 -2.48
N ILE A 38 -5.15 -6.52 -3.04
CA ILE A 38 -4.01 -5.89 -2.35
C ILE A 38 -4.03 -4.38 -2.51
N ILE A 39 -4.43 -3.88 -3.68
CA ILE A 39 -4.63 -2.46 -3.94
C ILE A 39 -6.09 -2.14 -3.65
N ILE A 40 -6.32 -1.20 -2.73
CA ILE A 40 -7.64 -0.77 -2.24
C ILE A 40 -7.68 0.75 -2.11
N ASP A 41 -8.86 1.32 -1.93
CA ASP A 41 -9.05 2.77 -1.78
C ASP A 41 -8.30 3.36 -0.57
N GLN A 42 -8.29 2.64 0.56
CA GLN A 42 -7.65 3.06 1.79
C GLN A 42 -7.13 1.85 2.54
N VAL A 43 -5.83 1.84 2.85
CA VAL A 43 -5.20 0.79 3.66
C VAL A 43 -5.67 0.84 5.11
N THR A 44 -5.68 -0.31 5.78
CA THR A 44 -6.05 -0.40 7.21
C THR A 44 -5.06 0.31 8.11
N THR A 45 -3.78 0.34 7.75
CA THR A 45 -2.74 1.03 8.51
C THR A 45 -1.65 1.54 7.57
N VAL A 46 -1.34 2.83 7.65
CA VAL A 46 -0.26 3.48 6.92
C VAL A 46 1.04 3.35 7.72
N CYS A 47 1.99 2.58 7.19
CA CYS A 47 3.34 2.49 7.77
C CYS A 47 4.43 3.13 6.89
N THR A 48 4.15 3.32 5.61
CA THR A 48 5.08 4.00 4.69
C THR A 48 4.24 4.91 3.80
N PRO A 49 4.42 6.23 3.90
CA PRO A 49 3.69 7.18 3.07
C PRO A 49 3.92 6.92 1.58
N GLY A 50 2.85 7.01 0.78
CA GLY A 50 2.92 6.73 -0.67
C GLY A 50 3.90 7.63 -1.44
N GLN A 51 4.25 8.81 -0.91
CA GLN A 51 5.28 9.68 -1.47
C GLN A 51 6.68 9.04 -1.49
N GLY A 52 6.92 8.05 -0.62
CA GLY A 52 8.17 7.28 -0.58
C GLY A 52 8.14 6.02 -1.43
N VAL A 53 7.05 5.76 -2.15
CA VAL A 53 6.88 4.58 -3.03
C VAL A 53 6.85 5.04 -4.49
N ASP A 54 7.83 4.62 -5.28
CA ASP A 54 7.95 5.07 -6.67
C ASP A 54 7.22 4.16 -7.66
N VAL A 55 7.27 2.84 -7.46
CA VAL A 55 6.69 1.86 -8.38
C VAL A 55 6.02 0.74 -7.60
N ILE A 56 4.85 0.30 -8.07
CA ILE A 56 4.21 -0.93 -7.65
C ILE A 56 4.22 -1.89 -8.84
N CYS A 57 4.74 -3.10 -8.65
CA CYS A 57 4.76 -4.13 -9.66
C CYS A 57 3.98 -5.36 -9.16
N THR A 58 3.01 -5.75 -9.97
CA THR A 58 2.10 -6.88 -9.71
C THR A 58 2.15 -7.86 -10.86
N ASP A 59 1.58 -9.05 -10.65
CA ASP A 59 1.32 -10.05 -11.69
C ASP A 59 0.32 -9.60 -12.77
N TYR A 60 -0.31 -8.42 -12.63
CA TYR A 60 -1.24 -7.83 -13.60
C TYR A 60 -0.75 -6.52 -14.23
N GLY A 61 0.46 -6.08 -13.88
CA GLY A 61 1.08 -4.89 -14.46
C GLY A 61 1.85 -4.05 -13.46
N ILE A 62 2.44 -2.98 -14.00
CA ILE A 62 3.31 -2.04 -13.30
C ILE A 62 2.60 -0.70 -13.22
N ALA A 63 2.52 -0.13 -12.02
CA ALA A 63 2.07 1.24 -11.81
C ALA A 63 3.23 2.10 -11.30
N VAL A 64 3.46 3.23 -11.95
CA VAL A 64 4.46 4.22 -11.54
C VAL A 64 3.76 5.36 -10.83
N ASN A 65 4.31 5.80 -9.70
CA ASN A 65 3.77 6.92 -8.94
C ASN A 65 3.76 8.18 -9.82
N PRO A 66 2.63 8.89 -9.96
CA PRO A 66 2.54 10.12 -10.74
C PRO A 66 3.53 11.22 -10.32
N LEU A 67 4.08 11.17 -9.10
CA LEU A 67 5.13 12.09 -8.67
C LEU A 67 6.49 11.85 -9.35
N ARG A 68 6.68 10.71 -10.01
CA ARG A 68 7.92 10.28 -10.67
C ARG A 68 7.84 10.36 -12.19
N GLN A 69 7.68 11.58 -12.70
CA GLN A 69 7.63 11.87 -14.14
C GLN A 69 8.91 11.42 -14.89
N ASP A 70 10.05 11.41 -14.19
CA ASP A 70 11.31 10.88 -14.71
C ASP A 70 11.24 9.38 -14.99
N LEU A 71 10.60 8.59 -14.10
CA LEU A 71 10.44 7.15 -14.28
C LEU A 71 9.39 6.82 -15.33
N ILE A 72 8.27 7.54 -15.35
CA ILE A 72 7.20 7.38 -16.36
C ILE A 72 7.80 7.50 -17.76
N LYS A 73 8.57 8.57 -18.02
CA LYS A 73 9.25 8.77 -19.30
C LYS A 73 10.23 7.66 -19.63
N ARG A 74 11.07 7.25 -18.68
CA ARG A 74 12.07 6.19 -18.90
C ARG A 74 11.43 4.83 -19.17
N PHE A 75 10.30 4.54 -18.56
CA PHE A 75 9.58 3.28 -18.76
C PHE A 75 8.92 3.26 -20.13
N ASP A 76 8.30 4.37 -20.55
CA ASP A 76 7.75 4.56 -21.90
C ASP A 76 8.84 4.43 -22.98
N GLU A 77 9.97 5.13 -22.84
CA GLU A 77 11.10 5.03 -23.76
C GLU A 77 11.70 3.62 -23.85
N ALA A 78 11.59 2.84 -22.76
CA ALA A 78 12.01 1.45 -22.71
C ALA A 78 10.95 0.48 -23.29
N GLY A 79 9.78 0.97 -23.70
CA GLY A 79 8.69 0.15 -24.22
C GLY A 79 7.96 -0.67 -23.15
N LEU A 80 7.99 -0.24 -21.89
CA LEU A 80 7.28 -0.91 -20.79
C LEU A 80 5.84 -0.43 -20.72
N GLU A 81 4.90 -1.37 -20.81
CA GLU A 81 3.48 -1.08 -20.57
C GLU A 81 3.25 -0.81 -19.07
N THR A 82 2.76 0.38 -18.77
CA THR A 82 2.37 0.79 -17.41
C THR A 82 0.87 0.98 -17.31
N LYS A 83 0.35 0.89 -16.08
CA LYS A 83 -1.03 1.11 -15.71
C LYS A 83 -1.10 2.17 -14.62
N THR A 84 -2.26 2.78 -14.41
CA THR A 84 -2.50 3.54 -13.18
C THR A 84 -2.76 2.58 -12.01
N ILE A 85 -2.55 3.06 -10.79
CA ILE A 85 -2.85 2.25 -9.60
C ILE A 85 -4.35 1.96 -9.49
N GLU A 86 -5.21 2.85 -9.99
CA GLU A 86 -6.66 2.68 -10.06
C GLU A 86 -7.05 1.60 -11.08
N GLU A 87 -6.36 1.49 -12.21
CA GLU A 87 -6.59 0.40 -13.15
C GLU A 87 -6.28 -0.96 -12.53
N LEU A 88 -5.15 -1.07 -11.82
CA LEU A 88 -4.80 -2.29 -11.08
C LEU A 88 -5.84 -2.60 -9.99
N LYS A 89 -6.29 -1.59 -9.23
CA LYS A 89 -7.37 -1.72 -8.25
C LYS A 89 -8.65 -2.25 -8.90
N ASN A 90 -9.09 -1.65 -10.00
CA ASN A 90 -10.32 -2.03 -10.70
C ASN A 90 -10.23 -3.47 -11.23
N ILE A 91 -9.07 -3.89 -11.73
CA ILE A 91 -8.83 -5.28 -12.12
C ILE A 91 -9.01 -6.21 -10.90
N ALA A 92 -8.40 -5.89 -9.76
CA ALA A 92 -8.53 -6.69 -8.54
C ALA A 92 -10.00 -6.82 -8.09
N GLU A 93 -10.70 -5.68 -8.00
CA GLU A 93 -12.10 -5.62 -7.59
C GLU A 93 -13.04 -6.35 -8.56
N SER A 94 -12.71 -6.41 -9.86
CA SER A 94 -13.49 -7.16 -10.84
C SER A 94 -13.41 -8.69 -10.65
N ILE A 95 -12.34 -9.18 -10.00
CA ILE A 95 -12.09 -10.61 -9.81
C ILE A 95 -12.60 -11.08 -8.45
N VAL A 96 -12.30 -10.34 -7.38
CA VAL A 96 -12.62 -10.74 -6.00
C VAL A 96 -13.64 -9.85 -5.30
N GLY A 97 -14.13 -8.80 -5.96
CA GLY A 97 -14.98 -7.79 -5.33
C GLY A 97 -14.18 -6.79 -4.50
N LYS A 98 -14.90 -5.89 -3.82
CA LYS A 98 -14.31 -4.88 -2.94
C LYS A 98 -13.96 -5.51 -1.59
N ALA A 99 -12.84 -5.06 -1.00
CA ALA A 99 -12.51 -5.43 0.37
C ALA A 99 -13.59 -4.93 1.34
N GLU A 100 -14.00 -5.78 2.27
CA GLU A 100 -14.90 -5.39 3.35
C GLU A 100 -14.19 -4.42 4.30
N LYS A 101 -14.88 -3.35 4.70
CA LYS A 101 -14.35 -2.39 5.67
C LYS A 101 -14.56 -2.92 7.09
N ILE A 102 -13.47 -3.03 7.84
CA ILE A 102 -13.50 -3.35 9.27
C ILE A 102 -14.09 -2.17 10.03
N LYS A 103 -14.92 -2.46 11.03
CA LYS A 103 -15.41 -1.45 11.98
C LYS A 103 -14.46 -1.40 13.17
N PHE A 104 -13.90 -0.23 13.42
CA PHE A 104 -13.09 0.02 14.60
C PHE A 104 -13.87 0.84 15.63
N SER A 105 -13.51 0.67 16.90
CA SER A 105 -13.92 1.56 17.99
C SER A 105 -13.01 2.78 18.06
N ASP A 106 -13.33 3.75 18.93
CA ASP A 106 -12.48 4.92 19.16
C ASP A 106 -11.30 4.65 20.12
N GLN A 107 -11.12 3.41 20.59
CA GLN A 107 -10.05 3.06 21.53
C GLN A 107 -8.73 2.80 20.79
N PRO A 108 -7.68 3.64 20.96
CA PRO A 108 -6.38 3.38 20.35
C PRO A 108 -5.68 2.21 21.06
N VAL A 109 -5.05 1.33 20.29
CA VAL A 109 -4.25 0.20 20.79
C VAL A 109 -2.76 0.33 20.44
N ALA A 110 -2.41 1.10 19.42
CA ALA A 110 -1.02 1.42 19.08
C ALA A 110 -0.92 2.72 18.26
N TYR A 111 0.22 3.41 18.36
CA TYR A 111 0.56 4.55 17.53
C TYR A 111 1.65 4.15 16.53
N VAL A 112 1.46 4.49 15.26
CA VAL A 112 2.44 4.25 14.21
C VAL A 112 3.33 5.47 14.08
N GLN A 113 4.54 5.36 14.64
CA GLN A 113 5.54 6.40 14.56
C GLN A 113 6.36 6.26 13.27
N TYR A 114 6.49 7.36 12.55
CA TYR A 114 7.34 7.47 11.38
C TYR A 114 8.80 7.70 11.77
N ARG A 115 9.71 7.52 10.81
CA ARG A 115 11.16 7.59 11.03
C ARG A 115 11.67 8.93 11.60
N ASP A 116 10.92 10.02 11.46
CA ASP A 116 11.25 11.34 12.01
C ASP A 116 10.63 11.60 13.40
N GLY A 117 9.94 10.62 13.98
CA GLY A 117 9.29 10.71 15.28
C GLY A 117 7.84 11.18 15.25
N SER A 118 7.33 11.66 14.11
CA SER A 118 5.91 12.02 13.95
C SER A 118 5.00 10.78 14.00
N ILE A 119 3.75 10.96 14.40
CA ILE A 119 2.73 9.90 14.35
C ILE A 119 2.00 10.01 13.01
N ILE A 120 2.12 8.98 12.17
CA ILE A 120 1.52 8.95 10.82
C ILE A 120 0.20 8.20 10.78
N ASP A 121 -0.05 7.33 11.75
CA ASP A 121 -1.30 6.59 11.86
C ASP A 121 -1.54 6.08 13.28
N VAL A 122 -2.78 5.67 13.57
CA VAL A 122 -3.19 5.09 14.84
C VAL A 122 -3.96 3.80 14.57
N ILE A 123 -3.59 2.74 15.28
CA ILE A 123 -4.30 1.46 15.21
C ILE A 123 -5.33 1.45 16.33
N TYR A 124 -6.58 1.19 15.97
CA TYR A 124 -7.72 1.17 16.88
C TYR A 124 -8.17 -0.26 17.16
N LYS A 125 -8.80 -0.46 18.32
CA LYS A 125 -9.41 -1.74 18.68
C LYS A 125 -10.60 -2.03 17.77
N GLU A 126 -10.72 -3.26 17.27
CA GLU A 126 -11.89 -3.72 16.52
C GLU A 126 -13.17 -3.50 17.35
N ALA A 127 -14.24 -3.02 16.70
CA ALA A 127 -15.54 -2.89 17.32
C ALA A 127 -16.19 -4.27 17.42
N THR A 128 -16.13 -4.87 18.61
CA THR A 128 -17.00 -6.01 18.94
C THR A 128 -18.43 -5.51 19.09
N GLU A 129 -19.39 -6.24 18.52
CA GLU A 129 -20.83 -6.02 18.77
C GLU A 129 -21.17 -6.07 20.27
#